data_AF-A0A1I8D6X3-F1
#
_entry.id   AF-A0A1I8D6X3-F1
#
_cell.length_a   1.000
_cell.length_b   1.000
_cell.length_c   1.000
_cell.angle_alpha   90.00
_cell.angle_beta   90.00
_cell.angle_gamma   90.00
#
_symmetry.space_group_name_H-M   'P 1'
#
loop_
_entity.id
_entity.type
_entity.pdbx_description
1 polymer ?
#
loop_
_entity_poly.entity_id
_entity_poly.type
_entity_poly.pdbx_seq_one_letter_code
_entity_poly.pdbx_strand_id
1 'polypeptide(L)'
;MGLIKKIFGLTSRAIDNGTFQERASWKVDKMLKGEKVAAPKYKSEEKLYEKYVKDKDLEEKMGVKDEKLIENLNKFEIRSSEIENNTKCGSHLPTRETEWEHKNDKTWEYFFYEPSKEKMLPNRLTLRETLEVLRSKYQLSMLKSETSDAALKIKEELKNHDAVKRIDEEKMTNIWKHFRPFARSDEQKVVRNADLAHLQDVMNRRINDGKFFDLGKTDPKTIQTIEGREKAKQVEAAEIKAIEERRERKK
;
A
#
# COMPACT_ATOMS: atom_id res chain seq x y z
N MET A 1 -6.21 -1.66 48.73
CA MET A 1 -6.93 -2.04 47.49
C MET A 1 -6.34 -1.36 46.23
N GLY A 2 -5.05 -1.55 45.90
CA GLY A 2 -4.37 -0.71 44.88
C GLY A 2 -3.71 -1.41 43.69
N LEU A 3 -3.51 -2.73 43.72
CA LEU A 3 -2.62 -3.41 42.75
C LEU A 3 -3.33 -4.25 41.68
N ILE A 4 -4.58 -4.66 41.90
CA ILE A 4 -5.30 -5.56 40.96
C ILE A 4 -5.89 -4.78 39.76
N LYS A 5 -6.21 -3.48 39.91
CA LYS A 5 -6.79 -2.67 38.81
C LYS A 5 -5.82 -2.37 37.66
N LYS A 6 -4.50 -2.40 37.89
CA LYS A 6 -3.50 -2.02 36.86
C LYS A 6 -3.21 -3.13 35.84
N ILE A 7 -3.35 -4.40 36.22
CA ILE A 7 -2.98 -5.55 35.36
C ILE A 7 -4.06 -5.81 34.29
N PHE A 8 -5.34 -5.60 34.63
CA PHE A 8 -6.45 -5.72 33.67
C PHE A 8 -6.44 -4.63 32.59
N GLY A 9 -5.87 -3.44 32.86
CA GLY A 9 -5.81 -2.34 31.89
C GLY A 9 -4.69 -2.46 30.85
N LEU A 10 -3.68 -3.30 31.09
CA LEU A 10 -2.56 -3.54 30.17
C LEU A 10 -2.91 -4.61 29.14
N THR A 11 -3.61 -5.66 29.55
CA THR A 11 -4.09 -6.72 28.66
C THR A 11 -5.21 -6.25 27.74
N SER A 12 -6.13 -5.39 28.23
CA SER A 12 -7.19 -4.81 27.39
C SER A 12 -6.64 -3.94 26.24
N ARG A 13 -5.61 -3.13 26.52
CA ARG A 13 -4.97 -2.26 25.49
C ARG A 13 -4.19 -3.05 24.43
N ALA A 14 -3.60 -4.18 24.80
CA ALA A 14 -2.92 -5.05 23.84
C ALA A 14 -3.92 -5.70 22.85
N ILE A 15 -5.11 -6.06 23.34
CA ILE A 15 -6.16 -6.71 22.54
C ILE A 15 -6.90 -5.68 21.67
N ASP A 16 -7.06 -4.44 22.14
CA ASP A 16 -7.58 -3.32 21.34
C ASP A 16 -6.67 -2.95 20.15
N ASN A 17 -5.44 -3.48 20.10
CA ASN A 17 -4.51 -3.37 18.97
C ASN A 17 -4.37 -4.67 18.16
N GLY A 18 -4.97 -5.78 18.60
CA GLY A 18 -4.94 -7.08 17.91
C GLY A 18 -5.85 -7.14 16.69
N THR A 19 -5.71 -8.20 15.90
CA THR A 19 -6.58 -8.45 14.73
C THR A 19 -8.03 -8.70 15.16
N PHE A 20 -8.99 -8.53 14.23
CA PHE A 20 -10.41 -8.73 14.53
C PHE A 20 -10.71 -10.14 15.09
N GLN A 21 -10.01 -11.16 14.57
CA GLN A 21 -10.17 -12.55 15.00
C GLN A 21 -9.68 -12.76 16.44
N GLU A 22 -8.53 -12.18 16.82
CA GLU A 22 -8.02 -12.25 18.19
C GLU A 22 -8.97 -11.58 19.19
N ARG A 23 -9.53 -10.41 18.83
CA ARG A 23 -10.53 -9.72 19.65
C ARG A 23 -11.81 -10.53 19.82
N ALA A 24 -12.25 -11.20 18.75
CA ALA A 24 -13.43 -12.05 18.79
C ALA A 24 -13.21 -13.27 19.70
N SER A 25 -12.08 -13.97 19.55
CA SER A 25 -11.71 -15.11 20.40
C SER A 25 -11.63 -14.73 21.88
N TRP A 26 -11.02 -13.58 22.21
CA TRP A 26 -10.94 -13.10 23.58
C TRP A 26 -12.31 -12.75 24.18
N LYS A 27 -13.23 -12.18 23.39
CA LYS A 27 -14.60 -11.93 23.83
C LYS A 27 -15.35 -13.23 24.09
N VAL A 28 -15.17 -14.25 23.25
CA VAL A 28 -15.76 -15.59 23.45
C VAL A 28 -15.21 -16.24 24.72
N ASP A 29 -13.90 -16.19 24.95
CA ASP A 29 -13.27 -16.71 26.18
C ASP A 29 -13.82 -16.06 27.45
N LYS A 30 -14.14 -14.77 27.38
CA LYS A 30 -14.77 -14.04 28.50
C LYS A 30 -16.20 -14.46 28.74
N MET A 31 -16.97 -14.69 27.67
CA MET A 31 -18.33 -15.24 27.78
C MET A 31 -18.31 -16.65 28.39
N LEU A 32 -17.37 -17.51 27.98
CA LEU A 32 -17.18 -18.86 28.54
C LEU A 32 -16.81 -18.83 30.03
N LYS A 33 -16.06 -17.81 30.47
CA LYS A 33 -15.71 -17.58 31.89
C LYS A 33 -16.88 -16.98 32.71
N GLY A 34 -18.04 -16.75 32.10
CA GLY A 34 -19.23 -16.22 32.76
C GLY A 34 -19.23 -14.70 32.95
N GLU A 35 -18.34 -13.95 32.28
CA GLU A 35 -18.46 -12.49 32.27
C GLU A 35 -19.73 -12.07 31.53
N LYS A 36 -20.58 -11.28 32.20
CA LYS A 36 -21.79 -10.71 31.60
C LYS A 36 -21.40 -9.73 30.50
N VAL A 37 -21.89 -9.96 29.29
CA VAL A 37 -21.68 -9.06 28.14
C VAL A 37 -22.38 -7.74 28.44
N ALA A 38 -21.65 -6.62 28.27
CA ALA A 38 -22.22 -5.29 28.46
C ALA A 38 -23.35 -5.06 27.44
N ALA A 39 -24.48 -4.54 27.90
CA ALA A 39 -25.60 -4.19 27.05
C ALA A 39 -25.20 -3.17 25.97
N PRO A 40 -25.87 -3.15 24.80
CA PRO A 40 -25.62 -2.17 23.75
C PRO A 40 -25.70 -0.74 24.30
N LYS A 41 -24.77 0.13 23.88
CA LYS A 41 -24.70 1.52 24.37
C LYS A 41 -25.46 2.52 23.50
N TYR A 42 -25.80 2.12 22.27
CA TYR A 42 -26.41 2.98 21.26
C TYR A 42 -27.77 2.45 20.83
N LYS A 43 -28.75 3.36 20.66
CA LYS A 43 -30.14 3.03 20.29
C LYS A 43 -30.29 2.23 18.99
N SER A 44 -29.34 2.37 18.05
CA SER A 44 -29.31 1.61 16.81
C SER A 44 -28.92 0.14 17.04
N GLU A 45 -28.01 -0.11 17.99
CA GLU A 45 -27.54 -1.44 18.35
C GLU A 45 -28.56 -2.17 19.25
N GLU A 46 -29.26 -1.43 20.13
CA GLU A 46 -30.35 -1.97 20.95
C GLU A 46 -31.44 -2.63 20.08
N LYS A 47 -31.84 -1.98 18.99
CA LYS A 47 -32.85 -2.53 18.05
C LYS A 47 -32.39 -3.83 17.39
N LEU A 48 -31.11 -3.92 17.01
CA LEU A 48 -30.54 -5.13 16.42
C LEU A 48 -30.42 -6.24 17.46
N TYR A 49 -29.96 -5.91 18.66
CA TYR A 49 -29.86 -6.85 19.78
C TYR A 49 -31.24 -7.41 20.15
N GLU A 50 -32.24 -6.56 20.30
CA GLU A 50 -33.61 -6.99 20.57
C GLU A 50 -34.18 -7.88 19.47
N LYS A 51 -33.85 -7.60 18.20
CA LYS A 51 -34.25 -8.45 17.08
C LYS A 51 -33.68 -9.86 17.24
N TYR A 52 -32.38 -9.97 17.48
CA TYR A 52 -31.72 -11.28 17.63
C TYR A 52 -32.10 -12.02 18.92
N VAL A 53 -32.38 -11.32 20.01
CA VAL A 53 -32.88 -11.94 21.26
C VAL A 53 -34.32 -12.45 21.10
N LYS A 54 -35.12 -11.82 20.24
CA LYS A 54 -36.51 -12.23 19.98
C LYS A 54 -36.62 -13.31 18.88
N ASP A 55 -35.54 -13.56 18.13
CA ASP A 55 -35.51 -14.57 17.07
C ASP A 55 -35.44 -15.98 17.69
N LYS A 56 -36.61 -16.61 17.85
CA LYS A 56 -36.75 -17.97 18.40
C LYS A 56 -36.01 -19.03 17.60
N ASP A 57 -35.97 -18.90 16.28
CA ASP A 57 -35.24 -19.81 15.39
C ASP A 57 -33.74 -19.83 15.69
N LEU A 58 -33.17 -18.70 16.13
CA LEU A 58 -31.77 -18.62 16.54
C LEU A 58 -31.55 -19.29 17.90
N GLU A 59 -32.46 -19.08 18.85
CA GLU A 59 -32.42 -19.74 20.16
C GLU A 59 -32.51 -21.26 20.03
N GLU A 60 -33.42 -21.76 19.18
CA GLU A 60 -33.55 -23.19 18.89
C GLU A 60 -32.29 -23.76 18.22
N LYS A 61 -31.73 -23.06 17.23
CA LYS A 61 -30.47 -23.47 16.57
C LYS A 61 -29.27 -23.45 17.51
N MET A 62 -29.21 -22.52 18.47
CA MET A 62 -28.14 -22.44 19.47
C MET A 62 -28.29 -23.50 20.56
N GLY A 63 -29.52 -23.92 20.87
CA GLY A 63 -29.80 -24.99 21.84
C GLY A 63 -29.55 -26.40 21.30
N VAL A 64 -29.65 -26.59 19.99
CA VAL A 64 -29.38 -27.87 19.34
C VAL A 64 -27.87 -28.05 19.13
N LYS A 65 -27.31 -29.09 19.75
CA LYS A 65 -25.94 -29.52 19.48
C LYS A 65 -25.91 -30.26 18.15
N ASP A 66 -25.25 -29.68 17.15
CA ASP A 66 -25.04 -30.36 15.87
C ASP A 66 -24.04 -31.52 16.02
N GLU A 67 -24.56 -32.74 16.17
CA GLU A 67 -23.77 -33.97 16.33
C GLU A 67 -22.78 -34.17 15.18
N LYS A 68 -23.18 -33.85 13.94
CA LYS A 68 -22.30 -33.88 12.77
C LYS A 68 -21.12 -32.92 12.88
N LEU A 69 -21.33 -31.74 13.47
CA LEU A 69 -20.26 -30.76 13.67
C LEU A 69 -19.30 -31.25 14.75
N ILE A 70 -19.82 -31.83 15.83
CA ILE A 70 -19.03 -32.41 16.92
C ILE A 70 -18.19 -33.59 16.41
N GLU A 71 -18.78 -34.49 15.64
CA GLU A 71 -18.05 -35.59 15.00
C GLU A 71 -16.97 -35.09 14.05
N ASN A 72 -17.24 -34.04 13.27
CA ASN A 72 -16.25 -33.46 12.37
C ASN A 72 -15.13 -32.75 13.13
N LEU A 73 -15.44 -32.05 14.23
CA LEU A 73 -14.45 -31.43 15.12
C LEU A 73 -13.56 -32.49 15.78
N ASN A 74 -14.14 -33.59 16.26
CA ASN A 74 -13.40 -34.69 16.88
C ASN A 74 -12.50 -35.44 15.89
N LYS A 75 -12.76 -35.35 14.58
CA LYS A 75 -11.86 -35.89 13.53
C LYS A 75 -10.63 -35.01 13.30
N PHE A 76 -10.65 -33.73 13.68
CA PHE A 76 -9.47 -32.88 13.59
C PHE A 76 -8.51 -33.20 14.73
N GLU A 77 -7.54 -34.06 14.46
CA GLU A 77 -6.38 -34.22 15.33
C GLU A 77 -5.41 -33.05 15.06
N ILE A 78 -5.65 -31.91 15.69
CA ILE A 78 -4.72 -30.77 15.65
C ILE A 78 -3.52 -31.11 16.53
N ARG A 79 -2.57 -31.84 15.96
CA ARG A 79 -1.23 -31.88 16.53
C ARG A 79 -0.64 -30.51 16.27
N SER A 80 -0.31 -29.77 17.32
CA SER A 80 0.59 -28.63 17.16
C SER A 80 1.90 -29.21 16.65
N SER A 81 2.10 -29.21 15.32
CA SER A 81 3.45 -29.17 14.81
C SER A 81 4.06 -27.95 15.50
N GLU A 82 5.06 -28.17 16.35
CA GLU A 82 5.91 -27.07 16.81
C GLU A 82 6.14 -26.18 15.60
N ILE A 83 5.83 -24.89 15.71
CA ILE A 83 6.11 -23.93 14.64
C ILE A 83 7.54 -24.25 14.24
N GLU A 84 7.78 -24.71 13.01
CA GLU A 84 9.13 -24.84 12.51
C GLU A 84 9.69 -23.44 12.68
N ASN A 85 10.49 -23.27 13.73
CA ASN A 85 11.12 -22.02 14.06
C ASN A 85 12.05 -21.78 12.90
N ASN A 86 11.55 -21.08 11.88
CA ASN A 86 12.28 -20.68 10.70
C ASN A 86 13.24 -19.55 11.13
N THR A 87 14.07 -19.89 12.11
CA THR A 87 15.07 -19.06 12.79
C THR A 87 16.32 -18.93 11.93
N LYS A 88 16.26 -19.44 10.70
CA LYS A 88 17.34 -19.36 9.74
C LYS A 88 16.78 -18.96 8.37
N CYS A 89 16.46 -17.69 8.22
CA CYS A 89 17.09 -17.02 7.08
C CYS A 89 18.60 -16.97 7.39
N GLY A 90 19.29 -18.10 7.17
CA GLY A 90 20.71 -18.28 7.51
C GLY A 90 21.63 -17.45 6.62
N SER A 91 21.10 -16.84 5.55
CA SER A 91 21.83 -15.82 4.81
C SER A 91 21.91 -14.57 5.68
N HIS A 92 23.12 -14.19 6.07
CA HIS A 92 23.34 -12.84 6.56
C HIS A 92 22.78 -11.86 5.55
N LEU A 93 21.94 -10.92 6.02
CA LEU A 93 21.53 -9.79 5.20
C LEU A 93 22.80 -9.03 4.78
N PRO A 94 22.81 -8.39 3.61
CA PRO A 94 23.93 -7.56 3.18
C PRO A 94 24.28 -6.56 4.29
N THR A 95 25.54 -6.54 4.71
CA THR A 95 26.06 -5.52 5.61
C THR A 95 26.50 -4.31 4.81
N ARG A 96 26.56 -3.14 5.45
CA ARG A 96 27.05 -1.90 4.81
C ARG A 96 28.45 -2.05 4.19
N GLU A 97 29.29 -2.91 4.75
CA GLU A 97 30.64 -3.18 4.24
C GLU A 97 30.59 -4.03 2.98
N THR A 98 29.79 -5.11 2.97
CA THR A 98 29.54 -5.87 1.74
C THR A 98 28.98 -4.95 0.67
N GLU A 99 28.01 -4.09 1.00
CA GLU A 99 27.41 -3.02 0.18
C GLU A 99 28.40 -2.00 -0.41
N TRP A 100 29.56 -1.84 0.23
CA TRP A 100 30.61 -0.94 -0.24
C TRP A 100 31.58 -1.62 -1.18
N GLU A 101 31.87 -2.90 -0.95
CA GLU A 101 32.82 -3.70 -1.73
C GLU A 101 32.34 -3.85 -3.17
N HIS A 102 31.08 -4.22 -3.38
CA HIS A 102 30.60 -4.45 -4.74
C HIS A 102 30.13 -3.15 -5.42
N LYS A 103 30.31 -1.95 -4.81
CA LYS A 103 29.67 -0.69 -5.23
C LYS A 103 29.98 -0.34 -6.68
N ASN A 104 31.13 -0.81 -7.15
CA ASN A 104 31.65 -0.60 -8.49
C ASN A 104 31.51 -1.84 -9.39
N ASP A 105 30.95 -2.94 -8.88
CA ASP A 105 30.71 -4.15 -9.67
C ASP A 105 29.63 -3.84 -10.70
N LYS A 106 29.96 -4.03 -11.97
CA LYS A 106 29.03 -3.83 -13.07
C LYS A 106 27.78 -4.71 -12.95
N THR A 107 27.82 -5.82 -12.21
CA THR A 107 26.67 -6.68 -11.94
C THR A 107 25.80 -6.21 -10.78
N TRP A 108 26.25 -5.20 -10.02
CA TRP A 108 25.54 -4.67 -8.87
C TRP A 108 24.90 -3.31 -9.12
N GLU A 109 23.89 -3.29 -9.99
CA GLU A 109 22.99 -2.15 -10.05
C GLU A 109 21.67 -2.52 -9.38
N TYR A 110 21.12 -1.59 -8.60
CA TYR A 110 19.83 -1.70 -7.89
C TYR A 110 19.76 -2.67 -6.71
N PHE A 111 20.89 -3.02 -6.09
CA PHE A 111 20.95 -3.86 -4.87
C PHE A 111 20.49 -5.32 -5.06
N PHE A 112 20.34 -5.81 -6.29
CA PHE A 112 20.00 -7.22 -6.57
C PHE A 112 21.21 -7.96 -7.15
N TYR A 113 21.47 -9.18 -6.67
CA TYR A 113 22.45 -10.07 -7.29
C TYR A 113 21.82 -10.75 -8.52
N GLU A 114 22.25 -10.36 -9.72
CA GLU A 114 21.80 -11.02 -10.93
C GLU A 114 22.64 -12.27 -11.21
N PRO A 115 22.01 -13.43 -11.47
CA PRO A 115 22.75 -14.63 -11.85
C PRO A 115 23.47 -14.41 -13.19
N SER A 116 24.67 -14.98 -13.32
CA SER A 116 25.41 -14.99 -14.59
C SER A 116 24.55 -15.59 -15.71
N LYS A 117 24.69 -15.07 -16.94
CA LYS A 117 23.90 -15.50 -18.11
C LYS A 117 23.90 -17.01 -18.33
N GLU A 118 25.01 -17.67 -18.02
CA GLU A 118 25.19 -19.14 -18.14
C GLU A 118 24.35 -19.95 -17.15
N LYS A 119 24.04 -19.38 -15.98
CA LYS A 119 23.25 -20.03 -14.92
C LYS A 119 21.75 -19.74 -15.06
N MET A 120 21.36 -18.91 -16.04
CA MET A 120 19.97 -18.56 -16.24
C MET A 120 19.21 -19.69 -16.93
N LEU A 121 18.03 -19.98 -16.40
CA LEU A 121 17.08 -20.87 -17.06
C LEU A 121 16.59 -20.23 -18.37
N PRO A 122 16.27 -21.05 -19.39
CA PRO A 122 15.68 -20.55 -20.62
C PRO A 122 14.35 -19.82 -20.33
N ASN A 123 14.00 -18.86 -21.18
CA ASN A 123 12.79 -18.06 -21.02
C ASN A 123 12.72 -17.29 -19.67
N ARG A 124 13.86 -16.89 -19.11
CA ARG A 124 13.96 -15.99 -17.95
C ARG A 124 14.78 -14.75 -18.28
N LEU A 125 14.47 -13.67 -17.56
CA LEU A 125 15.10 -12.36 -17.67
C LEU A 125 15.82 -12.03 -16.37
N THR A 126 16.93 -11.31 -16.48
CA THR A 126 17.38 -10.49 -15.36
C THR A 126 16.57 -9.19 -15.27
N LEU A 127 16.62 -8.53 -14.11
CA LEU A 127 15.90 -7.28 -13.91
C LEU A 127 16.47 -6.19 -14.83
N ARG A 128 17.81 -6.11 -14.95
CA ARG A 128 18.50 -5.19 -15.85
C ARG A 128 18.07 -5.36 -17.30
N GLU A 129 18.12 -6.59 -17.82
CA GLU A 129 17.70 -6.87 -19.20
C GLU A 129 16.25 -6.47 -19.43
N THR A 130 15.39 -6.72 -18.42
CA THR A 130 13.98 -6.31 -18.47
C THR A 130 13.86 -4.79 -18.56
N LEU A 131 14.58 -4.06 -17.71
CA LEU A 131 14.56 -2.59 -17.68
C LEU A 131 15.10 -1.97 -18.98
N GLU A 132 16.18 -2.52 -19.54
CA GLU A 132 16.75 -2.09 -20.82
C GLU A 132 15.73 -2.24 -21.95
N VAL A 133 15.11 -3.42 -22.06
CA VAL A 133 14.09 -3.68 -23.09
C VAL A 133 12.85 -2.80 -22.91
N LEU A 134 12.38 -2.64 -21.67
CA LEU A 134 11.25 -1.76 -21.35
C LEU A 134 11.57 -0.30 -21.70
N ARG A 135 12.79 0.17 -21.41
CA ARG A 135 13.25 1.53 -21.75
C ARG A 135 13.27 1.74 -23.26
N SER A 136 13.81 0.80 -24.03
CA SER A 136 13.84 0.90 -25.49
C SER A 136 12.43 0.89 -26.09
N LYS A 137 11.53 0.02 -25.59
CA LYS A 137 10.10 0.03 -25.99
C LYS A 137 9.41 1.35 -25.65
N TYR A 138 9.72 1.93 -24.49
CA TYR A 138 9.18 3.23 -24.09
C TYR A 138 9.67 4.38 -24.98
N GLN A 139 10.96 4.43 -25.28
CA GLN A 139 11.52 5.42 -26.22
C GLN A 139 10.85 5.32 -27.59
N LEU A 140 10.63 4.10 -28.07
CA LEU A 140 9.90 3.85 -29.31
C LEU A 140 8.45 4.35 -29.23
N SER A 141 7.76 4.17 -28.09
CA SER A 141 6.41 4.68 -27.91
C SER A 141 6.30 6.21 -27.83
N MET A 142 7.38 6.90 -27.46
CA MET A 142 7.42 8.36 -27.40
C MET A 142 7.68 9.00 -28.77
N LEU A 143 8.32 8.27 -29.68
CA LEU A 143 8.57 8.73 -31.04
C LEU A 143 7.28 8.66 -31.85
N LYS A 144 6.72 9.83 -32.20
CA LYS A 144 5.48 9.94 -32.98
C LYS A 144 5.62 9.41 -34.42
N SER A 145 6.84 9.38 -34.97
CA SER A 145 7.13 8.88 -36.32
C SER A 145 7.90 7.55 -36.26
N GLU A 146 7.25 6.49 -36.73
CA GLU A 146 7.82 5.13 -36.77
C GLU A 146 8.97 4.96 -37.77
N THR A 147 9.11 5.91 -38.69
CA THR A 147 10.10 5.95 -39.78
C THR A 147 11.32 6.82 -39.48
N SER A 148 11.38 7.44 -38.30
CA SER A 148 12.57 8.21 -37.93
C SER A 148 13.80 7.29 -37.82
N ASP A 149 14.96 7.78 -38.27
CA ASP A 149 16.23 7.03 -38.15
C ASP A 149 16.51 6.60 -36.72
N ALA A 150 16.09 7.40 -35.74
CA ALA A 150 16.16 7.07 -34.32
C ALA A 150 15.29 5.85 -33.96
N ALA A 151 14.05 5.78 -34.46
CA ALA A 151 13.16 4.64 -34.24
C ALA A 151 13.71 3.37 -34.90
N LEU A 152 14.32 3.47 -36.08
CA LEU A 152 14.94 2.34 -36.77
C LEU A 152 16.12 1.78 -35.97
N LYS A 153 17.02 2.65 -35.48
CA LYS A 153 18.14 2.25 -34.61
C LYS A 153 17.66 1.54 -33.35
N ILE A 154 16.65 2.09 -32.67
CA ILE A 154 16.08 1.46 -31.47
C ILE A 154 15.45 0.10 -31.79
N LYS A 155 14.76 -0.04 -32.93
CA LYS A 155 14.19 -1.32 -33.38
C LYS A 155 15.29 -2.36 -33.66
N GLU A 156 16.40 -1.95 -34.25
CA GLU A 156 17.56 -2.82 -34.51
C GLU A 156 18.24 -3.25 -33.21
N GLU A 157 18.47 -2.33 -32.28
CA GLU A 157 19.00 -2.62 -30.94
C GLU A 157 18.09 -3.60 -30.19
N LEU A 158 16.77 -3.40 -30.24
CA LEU A 158 15.79 -4.28 -29.60
C LEU A 158 15.82 -5.70 -30.20
N LYS A 159 15.91 -5.82 -31.52
CA LYS A 159 15.99 -7.12 -32.22
C LYS A 159 17.30 -7.84 -31.91
N ASN A 160 18.39 -7.10 -31.73
CA ASN A 160 19.71 -7.67 -31.48
C ASN A 160 19.92 -8.08 -30.01
N HIS A 161 19.11 -7.56 -29.09
CA HIS A 161 19.24 -7.77 -27.65
C HIS A 161 19.11 -9.24 -27.23
N ASP A 162 20.07 -9.74 -26.45
CA ASP A 162 20.16 -11.15 -26.00
C ASP A 162 18.88 -11.65 -25.32
N ALA A 163 18.25 -10.79 -24.50
CA ALA A 163 17.02 -11.14 -23.82
C ALA A 163 15.85 -11.37 -24.77
N VAL A 164 15.68 -10.51 -25.79
CA VAL A 164 14.57 -10.61 -26.75
C VAL A 164 14.69 -11.90 -27.57
N LYS A 165 15.92 -12.34 -27.87
CA LYS A 165 16.18 -13.60 -28.56
C LYS A 165 15.87 -14.86 -27.74
N ARG A 166 15.97 -14.78 -26.40
CA ARG A 166 15.82 -15.93 -25.48
C ARG A 166 14.39 -16.16 -24.99
N ILE A 167 13.47 -15.21 -25.22
CA ILE A 167 12.18 -15.16 -24.53
C ILE A 167 11.06 -15.11 -25.55
N ASP A 168 9.96 -15.77 -25.19
CA ASP A 168 8.76 -15.78 -26.01
C ASP A 168 8.17 -14.37 -26.13
N GLU A 169 7.74 -14.02 -27.33
CA GLU A 169 7.17 -12.70 -27.63
C GLU A 169 5.96 -12.39 -26.74
N GLU A 170 5.11 -13.40 -26.49
CA GLU A 170 3.93 -13.28 -25.61
C GLU A 170 4.32 -12.83 -24.20
N LYS A 171 5.36 -13.42 -23.62
CA LYS A 171 5.84 -13.04 -22.29
C LYS A 171 6.35 -11.61 -22.27
N MET A 172 7.06 -11.19 -23.31
CA MET A 172 7.54 -9.81 -23.46
C MET A 172 6.42 -8.80 -23.67
N THR A 173 5.32 -9.18 -24.32
CA THR A 173 4.13 -8.33 -24.44
C THR A 173 3.38 -8.20 -23.12
N ASN A 174 3.26 -9.29 -22.35
CA ASN A 174 2.67 -9.26 -21.01
C ASN A 174 3.47 -8.39 -20.05
N ILE A 175 4.80 -8.53 -20.02
CA ILE A 175 5.69 -7.68 -19.22
C ILE A 175 5.50 -6.21 -19.62
N TRP A 176 5.50 -5.89 -20.92
CA TRP A 176 5.25 -4.52 -21.38
C TRP A 176 3.89 -3.99 -20.94
N LYS A 177 2.82 -4.80 -21.04
CA LYS A 177 1.46 -4.42 -20.64
C LYS A 177 1.37 -4.05 -19.15
N HIS A 178 2.02 -4.83 -18.28
CA HIS A 178 1.95 -4.63 -16.83
C HIS A 178 2.96 -3.62 -16.29
N PHE A 179 4.14 -3.51 -16.90
CA PHE A 179 5.23 -2.64 -16.45
C PHE A 179 5.41 -1.36 -17.26
N ARG A 180 4.48 -1.07 -18.19
CA ARG A 180 4.29 0.25 -18.83
C ARG A 180 4.39 1.47 -17.88
N PRO A 181 4.03 1.40 -16.59
CA PRO A 181 4.05 2.57 -15.68
C PRO A 181 5.43 3.14 -15.31
N PHE A 182 6.56 2.50 -15.63
CA PHE A 182 7.89 3.08 -15.35
C PHE A 182 8.32 4.17 -16.36
N ALA A 183 7.35 4.84 -16.97
CA ALA A 183 7.57 6.14 -17.57
C ALA A 183 8.19 7.05 -16.50
N ARG A 184 9.44 7.49 -16.71
CA ARG A 184 10.01 8.59 -15.94
C ARG A 184 9.04 9.77 -16.08
N SER A 185 8.33 10.07 -15.01
CA SER A 185 7.79 11.40 -14.78
C SER A 185 9.00 12.28 -14.47
N ASP A 186 9.62 12.86 -15.50
CA ASP A 186 10.62 13.92 -15.29
C ASP A 186 9.99 15.17 -14.64
N GLU A 187 8.66 15.19 -14.54
CA GLU A 187 7.90 16.15 -13.76
C GLU A 187 7.84 15.70 -12.29
N GLN A 188 8.50 16.47 -11.43
CA GLN A 188 8.27 16.39 -9.98
C GLN A 188 6.90 17.02 -9.70
N LYS A 189 5.95 16.24 -9.16
CA LYS A 189 4.74 16.83 -8.56
C LYS A 189 5.16 17.64 -7.34
N VAL A 190 5.27 18.96 -7.50
CA VAL A 190 5.51 19.88 -6.40
C VAL A 190 4.25 19.93 -5.55
N VAL A 191 4.27 19.23 -4.41
CA VAL A 191 3.20 19.30 -3.41
C VAL A 191 3.44 20.51 -2.52
N ARG A 192 2.37 21.25 -2.17
CA ARG A 192 2.48 22.39 -1.28
C ARG A 192 2.77 21.94 0.15
N ASN A 193 3.58 22.72 0.87
CA ASN A 193 3.87 22.44 2.28
C ASN A 193 2.61 22.39 3.16
N ALA A 194 1.57 23.15 2.81
CA ALA A 194 0.29 23.14 3.52
C ALA A 194 -0.43 21.79 3.38
N ASP A 195 -0.43 21.21 2.18
CA ASP A 195 -1.04 19.90 1.92
C ASP A 195 -0.25 18.78 2.60
N LEU A 196 1.08 18.91 2.66
CA LEU A 196 1.94 18.00 3.42
C LEU A 196 1.67 18.08 4.93
N ALA A 197 1.51 19.27 5.49
CA ALA A 197 1.17 19.45 6.90
C ALA A 197 -0.22 18.86 7.21
N HIS A 198 -1.21 19.11 6.36
CA HIS A 198 -2.53 18.51 6.49
C HIS A 198 -2.47 16.97 6.42
N LEU A 199 -1.70 16.42 5.47
CA LEU A 199 -1.50 14.98 5.36
C LEU A 199 -0.84 14.40 6.62
N GLN A 200 0.18 15.07 7.16
CA GLN A 200 0.83 14.67 8.42
C GLN A 200 -0.16 14.68 9.59
N ASP A 201 -1.02 15.69 9.67
CA ASP A 201 -2.02 15.78 10.74
C ASP A 201 -3.11 14.70 10.60
N VAL A 202 -3.52 14.35 9.37
CA VAL A 202 -4.44 13.22 9.12
C VAL A 202 -3.77 11.88 9.47
N MET A 203 -2.53 11.65 9.02
CA MET A 203 -1.77 10.42 9.35
C MET A 203 -1.56 10.25 10.86
N ASN A 204 -1.35 11.37 11.56
CA ASN A 204 -1.23 11.39 13.02
C ASN A 204 -2.59 11.42 13.75
N ARG A 205 -3.72 11.26 13.02
CA ARG A 205 -5.10 11.27 13.53
C ARG A 205 -5.47 12.51 14.34
N ARG A 206 -4.82 13.64 14.07
CA ARG A 206 -5.15 14.95 14.66
C ARG A 206 -6.38 15.56 14.00
N ILE A 207 -6.66 15.18 12.76
CA ILE A 207 -7.80 15.62 11.95
C ILE A 207 -8.53 14.37 11.41
N ASN A 208 -9.86 14.45 11.26
CA ASN A 208 -10.66 13.36 10.69
C ASN A 208 -10.38 13.14 9.19
N ASP A 209 -10.38 11.87 8.78
CA ASP A 209 -10.03 11.40 7.42
C ASP A 209 -10.99 11.86 6.31
N GLY A 210 -12.11 12.49 6.64
CA GLY A 210 -13.17 12.85 5.69
C GLY A 210 -12.75 13.78 4.54
N LYS A 211 -11.60 14.46 4.65
CA LYS A 211 -11.02 15.33 3.61
C LYS A 211 -9.66 14.86 3.08
N PHE A 212 -9.27 13.62 3.35
CA PHE A 212 -7.99 13.06 2.90
C PHE A 212 -7.83 13.10 1.37
N PHE A 213 -8.91 12.84 0.63
CA PHE A 213 -8.89 12.83 -0.84
C PHE A 213 -9.03 14.22 -1.48
N ASP A 214 -9.07 15.29 -0.69
CA ASP A 214 -9.15 16.67 -1.18
C ASP A 214 -7.79 17.37 -1.26
N LEU A 215 -6.70 16.65 -0.99
CA LEU A 215 -5.33 17.14 -1.19
C LEU A 215 -5.12 17.63 -2.63
N GLY A 216 -4.69 18.88 -2.77
CA GLY A 216 -4.51 19.56 -4.07
C GLY A 216 -5.79 20.13 -4.70
N LYS A 217 -7.00 19.87 -4.16
CA LYS A 217 -8.25 20.51 -4.61
C LYS A 217 -8.51 21.86 -3.94
N THR A 218 -7.82 22.12 -2.84
CA THR A 218 -7.84 23.37 -2.06
C THR A 218 -7.02 24.49 -2.71
N ASP A 219 -6.43 24.23 -3.88
CA ASP A 219 -5.68 25.22 -4.63
C ASP A 219 -6.61 26.36 -5.10
N PRO A 220 -6.41 27.62 -4.65
CA PRO A 220 -7.19 28.74 -5.15
C PRO A 220 -6.86 29.06 -6.61
N LYS A 221 -5.84 28.42 -7.19
CA LYS A 221 -5.41 28.56 -8.60
C LYS A 221 -6.01 27.48 -9.51
N THR A 222 -6.82 26.56 -8.99
CA THR A 222 -7.46 25.54 -9.82
C THR A 222 -8.58 26.19 -10.64
N ILE A 223 -8.38 26.33 -11.95
CA ILE A 223 -9.34 26.94 -12.90
C ILE A 223 -10.49 25.96 -13.25
N GLN A 224 -10.42 24.71 -12.76
CA GLN A 224 -11.36 23.66 -13.15
C GLN A 224 -12.77 23.84 -12.56
N THR A 225 -12.90 24.48 -11.38
CA THR A 225 -14.19 24.76 -10.74
C THR A 225 -14.53 26.24 -10.79
N ILE A 226 -15.83 26.58 -10.82
CA ILE A 226 -16.30 27.98 -10.86
C ILE A 226 -15.84 28.74 -9.61
N GLU A 227 -15.98 28.13 -8.43
CA GLU A 227 -15.50 28.69 -7.16
C GLU A 227 -13.98 28.87 -7.14
N GLY A 228 -13.23 27.97 -7.79
CA GLY A 228 -11.78 28.08 -7.93
C GLY A 228 -11.36 29.29 -8.78
N ARG A 229 -12.11 29.58 -9.85
CA ARG A 229 -11.87 30.78 -10.69
C ARG A 229 -12.12 32.08 -9.95
N GLU A 230 -13.15 32.14 -9.10
CA GLU A 230 -13.45 33.34 -8.32
C GLU A 230 -12.39 33.58 -7.24
N LYS A 231 -11.95 32.52 -6.55
CA LYS A 231 -10.86 32.60 -5.56
C LYS A 231 -9.53 32.97 -6.22
N ALA A 232 -9.23 32.48 -7.42
CA ALA A 232 -8.05 32.87 -8.19
C ALA A 232 -8.01 34.38 -8.46
N LYS A 233 -9.13 34.95 -8.94
CA LYS A 233 -9.27 36.38 -9.21
C LYS A 233 -9.05 37.24 -7.95
N GLN A 234 -9.57 36.78 -6.81
CA GLN A 234 -9.39 37.48 -5.53
C GLN A 234 -7.92 37.48 -5.07
N VAL A 235 -7.21 36.37 -5.26
CA VAL A 235 -5.79 36.25 -4.91
C VAL A 235 -4.93 37.12 -5.84
N GLU A 236 -5.20 37.11 -7.15
CA GLU A 236 -4.50 37.96 -8.12
C GLU A 236 -4.69 39.45 -7.81
N ALA A 237 -5.92 39.86 -7.48
CA ALA A 237 -6.21 41.24 -7.08
C ALA A 237 -5.46 41.64 -5.79
N ALA A 238 -5.36 40.74 -4.83
CA ALA A 238 -4.62 40.98 -3.59
C ALA A 238 -3.09 41.08 -3.83
N GLU A 239 -2.54 40.25 -4.72
CA GLU A 239 -1.13 40.30 -5.11
C GLU A 239 -0.79 41.61 -5.83
N ILE A 240 -1.64 42.05 -6.77
CA ILE A 240 -1.49 43.34 -7.47
C ILE A 240 -1.49 44.49 -6.48
N LYS A 241 -2.47 44.52 -5.56
CA LYS A 241 -2.56 45.56 -4.53
C LYS A 241 -1.33 45.56 -3.61
N ALA A 242 -0.83 44.40 -3.21
CA ALA A 242 0.38 44.30 -2.39
C ALA A 242 1.64 44.78 -3.14
N ILE A 243 1.71 44.59 -4.47
CA ILE A 243 2.79 45.10 -5.31
C ILE A 243 2.70 46.63 -5.42
N GLU A 244 1.51 47.18 -5.59
CA GLU A 244 1.26 48.62 -5.63
C GLU A 244 1.65 49.30 -4.31
N GLU A 245 1.19 48.77 -3.17
CA GLU A 245 1.56 49.27 -1.84
C GLU A 245 3.08 49.21 -1.60
N ARG A 246 3.76 48.16 -2.09
CA ARG A 246 5.23 48.06 -2.03
C ARG A 246 5.94 49.07 -2.93
N ARG A 247 5.35 49.43 -4.08
CA ARG A 247 5.88 50.46 -4.99
C ARG A 247 5.71 51.85 -4.40
N GLU A 248 4.59 52.11 -3.74
CA GLU A 248 4.32 53.38 -3.05
C GLU A 248 5.23 53.59 -1.84
N ARG A 249 5.48 52.55 -1.03
CA ARG A 249 6.42 52.63 0.11
C ARG A 249 7.90 52.82 -0.29
N LYS A 250 8.23 52.62 -1.56
CA LYS A 250 9.60 52.78 -2.11
C LYS A 250 9.81 54.12 -2.83
N LYS A 251 8.75 54.91 -3.01
CA LYS A 251 8.84 56.31 -3.46
C LYS A 251 8.90 57.23 -2.26
#